data_AF-A0A537IBQ2-F1
#
_entry.id   AF-A0A537IBQ2-F1
#
_cell.length_a   1.000
_cell.length_b   1.000
_cell.length_c   1.000
_cell.angle_alpha   90.00
_cell.angle_beta   90.00
_cell.angle_gamma   90.00
#
_symmetry.space_group_name_H-M   'P 1'
#
loop_
_entity.id
_entity.type
_entity.pdbx_description
1 polymer ?
#
loop_
_entity_poly.entity_id
_entity_poly.type
_entity_poly.pdbx_seq_one_letter_code
_entity_poly.pdbx_strand_id
1 'polypeptide(L)'
;MLRRKQHNSAPGSAPGNTPEAVMASRLMDLTGGNNELYQALARLLILDPKKVNIPLETFLTEAQDFETQGNKLRAEVAYRVAGALSLFQGDTEGVRKYFSKALTIAGNSRGEYKMLMDHLDDAVAVAKRYYGSI
;
A
#
# COMPACT_ATOMS: atom_id res chain seq x y z
N MET A 1 -26.48 52.27 -8.13
CA MET A 1 -27.03 50.90 -8.06
C MET A 1 -26.06 49.96 -8.79
N LEU A 2 -25.23 49.21 -8.06
CA LEU A 2 -24.24 48.30 -8.65
C LEU A 2 -24.69 46.84 -8.41
N ARG A 3 -25.08 46.15 -9.48
CA ARG A 3 -25.47 44.72 -9.49
C ARG A 3 -24.27 43.85 -9.10
N ARG A 4 -24.33 43.17 -7.95
CA ARG A 4 -23.47 42.02 -7.64
C ARG A 4 -23.82 40.87 -8.59
N LYS A 5 -22.87 40.44 -9.42
CA LYS A 5 -22.93 39.14 -10.11
C LYS A 5 -22.82 38.05 -9.05
N GLN A 6 -23.86 37.23 -8.90
CA GLN A 6 -23.78 35.96 -8.19
C GLN A 6 -22.85 35.05 -8.98
N HIS A 7 -21.72 34.67 -8.36
CA HIS A 7 -20.93 33.55 -8.82
C HIS A 7 -21.71 32.28 -8.50
N ASN A 8 -22.18 31.61 -9.55
CA ASN A 8 -22.84 30.33 -9.49
C ASN A 8 -21.77 29.27 -9.19
N SER A 9 -21.66 28.84 -7.94
CA SER A 9 -20.80 27.72 -7.53
C SER A 9 -21.40 26.42 -8.06
N ALA A 10 -20.61 25.67 -8.82
CA ALA A 10 -20.95 24.32 -9.25
C ALA A 10 -21.29 23.42 -8.03
N PRO A 11 -22.20 22.44 -8.15
CA PRO A 11 -22.57 21.58 -7.05
C PRO A 11 -21.35 20.74 -6.66
N GLY A 12 -20.85 20.98 -5.44
CA GLY A 12 -19.80 20.18 -4.82
C GLY A 12 -20.25 18.72 -4.71
N SER A 13 -19.40 17.82 -5.19
CA SER A 13 -19.44 16.40 -4.88
C SER A 13 -19.57 16.20 -3.37
N ALA A 14 -20.59 15.44 -2.95
CA ALA A 14 -20.80 15.09 -1.56
C ALA A 14 -19.51 14.49 -0.94
N PRO A 15 -19.18 14.82 0.32
CA PRO A 15 -17.90 14.47 0.96
C PRO A 15 -17.68 12.96 1.24
N GLY A 16 -18.46 12.07 0.60
CA GLY A 16 -18.35 10.61 0.71
C GLY A 16 -18.21 9.85 -0.62
N ASN A 17 -18.13 10.53 -1.77
CA ASN A 17 -18.18 9.88 -3.09
C ASN A 17 -16.85 9.88 -3.87
N THR A 18 -15.72 10.24 -3.25
CA THR A 18 -14.42 10.10 -3.94
C THR A 18 -13.99 8.64 -3.99
N PRO A 19 -13.35 8.17 -5.07
CA PRO A 19 -12.83 6.81 -5.17
C PRO A 19 -11.96 6.41 -3.96
N GLU A 20 -11.14 7.34 -3.45
CA GLU A 20 -10.28 7.13 -2.30
C GLU A 20 -11.07 6.87 -1.00
N ALA A 21 -12.18 7.57 -0.78
CA ALA A 21 -13.01 7.38 0.42
C ALA A 21 -13.71 6.02 0.40
N VAL A 22 -14.19 5.59 -0.78
CA VAL A 22 -14.81 4.27 -0.96
C VAL A 22 -13.78 3.15 -0.74
N MET A 23 -12.58 3.32 -1.30
CA MET A 23 -11.45 2.40 -1.12
C MET A 23 -11.06 2.27 0.36
N ALA A 24 -10.92 3.39 1.07
CA ALA A 24 -10.57 3.40 2.49
C ALA A 24 -11.62 2.71 3.36
N SER A 25 -12.91 3.00 3.14
CA SER A 25 -14.01 2.33 3.85
C SER A 25 -13.99 0.83 3.61
N ARG A 26 -13.75 0.41 2.37
CA ARG A 26 -13.71 -1.01 2.01
C ARG A 26 -12.55 -1.76 2.65
N LEU A 27 -11.37 -1.16 2.67
CA LEU A 27 -10.22 -1.77 3.33
C LEU A 27 -10.48 -1.96 4.83
N MET A 28 -11.10 -0.97 5.48
CA MET A 28 -11.52 -1.06 6.88
C MET A 28 -12.46 -2.26 7.10
N ASP A 29 -13.50 -2.38 6.29
CA ASP A 29 -14.47 -3.50 6.39
C ASP A 29 -13.80 -4.86 6.23
N LEU A 30 -12.89 -4.99 5.25
CA LEU A 30 -12.18 -6.24 4.99
C LEU A 30 -11.25 -6.66 6.13
N THR A 31 -10.73 -5.72 6.92
CA THR A 31 -9.91 -6.02 8.10
C THR A 31 -10.73 -6.42 9.33
N GLY A 32 -12.07 -6.47 9.24
CA GLY A 32 -12.93 -6.98 10.30
C GLY A 32 -12.82 -6.19 11.62
N GLY A 33 -12.48 -4.90 11.55
CA GLY A 33 -12.27 -4.05 12.73
C GLY A 33 -10.87 -4.12 13.35
N ASN A 34 -9.94 -4.89 12.79
CA ASN A 34 -8.53 -4.83 13.17
C ASN A 34 -7.90 -3.52 12.66
N ASN A 35 -8.01 -2.47 13.46
CA ASN A 35 -7.54 -1.13 13.10
C ASN A 35 -6.03 -1.08 12.86
N GLU A 36 -5.23 -1.87 13.58
CA GLU A 36 -3.78 -1.90 13.38
C GLU A 36 -3.42 -2.52 12.02
N LEU A 37 -4.10 -3.60 11.63
CA LEU A 37 -3.92 -4.24 10.32
C LEU A 37 -4.42 -3.33 9.19
N TYR A 38 -5.55 -2.65 9.39
CA TYR A 38 -6.03 -1.60 8.48
C TYR A 38 -4.96 -0.53 8.27
N GLN A 39 -4.41 0.04 9.34
CA GLN A 39 -3.40 1.08 9.26
C GLN A 39 -2.11 0.60 8.59
N ALA A 40 -1.74 -0.66 8.79
CA ALA A 40 -0.60 -1.26 8.09
C ALA A 40 -0.90 -1.38 6.58
N LEU A 41 -2.00 -2.03 6.20
CA LEU A 41 -2.35 -2.25 4.80
C LEU A 41 -2.62 -0.93 4.06
N ALA A 42 -3.24 0.06 4.69
CA ALA A 42 -3.48 1.37 4.09
C ALA A 42 -2.18 2.09 3.71
N ARG A 43 -1.05 1.78 4.39
CA ARG A 43 0.28 2.32 4.06
C ARG A 43 1.05 1.47 3.04
N LEU A 44 0.74 0.18 2.96
CA LEU A 44 1.54 -0.80 2.22
C LEU A 44 0.93 -1.19 0.87
N LEU A 45 -0.39 -1.09 0.71
CA LEU A 45 -1.06 -1.39 -0.54
C LEU A 45 -0.77 -0.32 -1.59
N ILE A 46 -0.46 -0.76 -2.81
CA ILE A 46 -0.41 0.10 -3.99
C ILE A 46 -1.86 0.37 -4.42
N LEU A 47 -2.20 1.63 -4.66
CA LEU A 47 -3.57 2.02 -5.04
C LEU A 47 -4.02 1.39 -6.35
N ASP A 48 -3.14 1.39 -7.36
CA ASP A 48 -3.40 0.83 -8.69
C ASP A 48 -2.18 0.01 -9.16
N PRO A 49 -2.04 -1.24 -8.70
CA PRO A 49 -0.88 -2.07 -9.02
C PRO A 49 -0.82 -2.43 -10.51
N LYS A 50 -1.94 -2.37 -11.26
CA LYS A 50 -1.98 -2.63 -12.71
C LYS A 50 -1.26 -1.55 -13.52
N LYS A 51 -1.05 -0.35 -12.96
CA LYS A 51 -0.26 0.72 -13.58
C LYS A 51 1.24 0.58 -13.37
N VAL A 52 1.69 -0.36 -12.53
CA VAL A 52 3.12 -0.63 -12.35
C VAL A 52 3.61 -1.48 -13.52
N ASN A 53 4.07 -0.80 -14.57
CA ASN A 53 4.59 -1.45 -15.79
C ASN A 53 6.05 -1.92 -15.65
N ILE A 54 6.58 -1.92 -14.43
CA ILE A 54 7.94 -2.35 -14.12
C ILE A 54 7.88 -3.77 -13.56
N PRO A 55 8.63 -4.74 -14.11
CA PRO A 55 8.67 -6.11 -13.59
C PRO A 55 9.13 -6.18 -12.14
N LEU A 56 8.64 -7.17 -11.39
CA LEU A 56 9.04 -7.40 -10.00
C LEU A 56 10.57 -7.55 -9.88
N GLU A 57 11.18 -8.26 -10.83
CA GLU A 57 12.61 -8.57 -10.89
C GLU A 57 13.47 -7.31 -10.97
N THR A 58 12.96 -6.23 -11.58
CA THR A 58 13.67 -4.95 -11.64
C THR A 58 13.82 -4.36 -10.25
N PHE A 59 12.75 -4.35 -9.44
CA PHE A 59 12.82 -3.88 -8.05
C PHE A 59 13.75 -4.75 -7.19
N LEU A 60 13.81 -6.06 -7.45
CA LEU A 60 14.70 -6.95 -6.70
C LEU A 60 16.17 -6.71 -7.04
N THR A 61 16.48 -6.51 -8.32
CA THR A 61 17.83 -6.16 -8.77
C THR A 61 18.27 -4.84 -8.15
N GLU A 62 17.43 -3.81 -8.25
CA GLU A 62 17.69 -2.50 -7.66
C GLU A 62 17.88 -2.59 -6.13
N ALA A 63 17.05 -3.35 -5.43
CA ALA A 63 17.17 -3.52 -3.98
C ALA A 63 18.54 -4.10 -3.59
N GLN A 64 19.00 -5.12 -4.31
CA GLN A 64 20.30 -5.77 -4.07
C GLN A 64 21.48 -4.85 -4.41
N ASP A 65 21.37 -4.08 -5.50
CA ASP A 65 22.37 -3.09 -5.87
C ASP A 65 22.49 -2.00 -4.79
N PHE A 66 21.36 -1.51 -4.28
CA PHE A 66 21.34 -0.54 -3.19
C PHE A 66 21.88 -1.12 -1.87
N GLU A 67 21.58 -2.39 -1.53
CA GLU A 67 22.20 -3.07 -0.38
C GLU A 67 23.73 -3.10 -0.53
N THR A 68 24.24 -3.49 -1.70
CA THR A 68 25.68 -3.59 -2.00
C THR A 68 26.38 -2.23 -1.92
N GLN A 69 25.70 -1.16 -2.33
CA GLN A 69 26.19 0.22 -2.25
C GLN A 69 26.06 0.83 -0.84
N GLY A 70 25.48 0.11 0.12
CA GLY A 70 25.21 0.61 1.47
C GLY A 70 24.04 1.62 1.54
N ASN A 71 23.27 1.80 0.46
CA ASN A 71 22.13 2.70 0.40
C ASN A 71 20.87 2.04 0.99
N LYS A 72 20.85 1.95 2.33
CA LYS A 72 19.78 1.31 3.09
C LYS A 72 18.39 1.85 2.77
N LEU A 73 18.24 3.17 2.63
CA LEU A 73 16.94 3.78 2.37
C LEU A 73 16.37 3.31 1.03
N ARG A 74 17.17 3.33 -0.04
CA ARG A 74 16.67 2.90 -1.35
C ARG A 74 16.45 1.39 -1.42
N ALA A 75 17.30 0.60 -0.77
CA ALA A 75 17.11 -0.84 -0.64
C ALA A 75 15.77 -1.17 0.05
N GLU A 76 15.49 -0.51 1.19
CA GLU A 76 14.24 -0.66 1.93
C GLU A 76 13.01 -0.33 1.09
N VAL A 77 13.04 0.80 0.37
CA VAL A 77 11.95 1.21 -0.52
C VAL A 77 11.72 0.21 -1.64
N ALA A 78 12.78 -0.28 -2.29
CA ALA A 78 12.68 -1.25 -3.37
C ALA A 78 12.09 -2.59 -2.88
N TYR A 79 12.53 -3.09 -1.72
CA TYR A 79 11.92 -4.28 -1.11
C TYR A 79 10.47 -4.06 -0.67
N ARG A 80 10.11 -2.87 -0.18
CA ARG A 80 8.70 -2.54 0.12
C ARG A 80 7.84 -2.63 -1.14
N VAL A 81 8.30 -2.06 -2.26
CA VAL A 81 7.55 -2.12 -3.52
C VAL A 81 7.39 -3.56 -3.99
N ALA A 82 8.45 -4.37 -3.92
CA ALA A 82 8.38 -5.79 -4.22
C ALA A 82 7.35 -6.53 -3.33
N GLY A 83 7.37 -6.28 -2.02
CA GLY A 83 6.39 -6.85 -1.10
C GLY A 83 4.95 -6.42 -1.39
N ALA A 84 4.74 -5.16 -1.76
CA ALA A 84 3.42 -4.63 -2.12
C ALA A 84 2.88 -5.24 -3.43
N LEU A 85 3.76 -5.50 -4.41
CA LEU A 85 3.39 -6.22 -5.63
C LEU A 85 3.05 -7.69 -5.32
N SER A 86 3.78 -8.35 -4.41
CA SER A 86 3.41 -9.69 -3.94
C SER A 86 2.07 -9.73 -3.21
N LEU A 87 1.70 -8.67 -2.46
CA LEU A 87 0.34 -8.56 -1.87
C LEU A 87 -0.73 -8.53 -2.97
N PHE A 88 -0.49 -7.78 -4.05
CA PHE A 88 -1.39 -7.73 -5.19
C PHE A 88 -1.54 -9.08 -5.91
N GLN A 89 -0.42 -9.77 -6.14
CA GLN A 89 -0.40 -11.11 -6.72
C GLN A 89 -0.96 -12.16 -5.76
N GLY A 90 -1.03 -11.83 -4.47
CA GLY A 90 -1.47 -12.73 -3.43
C GLY A 90 -0.49 -13.87 -3.18
N ASP A 91 0.80 -13.58 -3.38
CA ASP A 91 1.94 -14.45 -3.17
C ASP A 91 2.45 -14.30 -1.73
N THR A 92 1.99 -15.18 -0.83
CA THR A 92 2.36 -15.14 0.58
C THR A 92 3.86 -15.30 0.81
N GLU A 93 4.55 -16.10 -0.01
CA GLU A 93 5.99 -16.33 0.15
C GLU A 93 6.78 -15.07 -0.22
N GLY A 94 6.44 -14.44 -1.35
CA GLY A 94 7.01 -13.16 -1.76
C GLY A 94 6.76 -12.06 -0.73
N VAL A 95 5.53 -11.93 -0.22
CA VAL A 95 5.19 -10.97 0.84
C VAL A 95 6.07 -11.18 2.06
N ARG A 96 6.18 -12.43 2.56
CA ARG A 96 7.05 -12.76 3.69
C ARG A 96 8.49 -12.34 3.42
N LYS A 97 9.03 -12.75 2.27
CA LYS A 97 10.43 -12.54 1.91
C LYS A 97 10.79 -11.06 1.81
N TYR A 98 10.02 -10.30 1.04
CA TYR A 98 10.38 -8.92 0.71
C TYR A 98 10.08 -7.96 1.85
N PHE A 99 8.97 -8.13 2.59
CA PHE A 99 8.73 -7.32 3.78
C PHE A 99 9.68 -7.68 4.94
N SER A 100 10.13 -8.93 5.08
CA SER A 100 11.17 -9.28 6.07
C SER A 100 12.50 -8.59 5.77
N LYS A 101 12.87 -8.49 4.49
CA LYS A 101 14.04 -7.72 4.03
C LYS A 101 13.87 -6.24 4.34
N ALA A 102 12.75 -5.63 3.96
CA ALA A 102 12.46 -4.23 4.25
C ALA A 102 12.49 -3.93 5.77
N LEU A 103 11.88 -4.80 6.58
CA LEU A 103 11.87 -4.70 8.04
C LEU A 103 13.26 -4.80 8.65
N THR A 104 14.10 -5.71 8.15
CA THR A 104 15.49 -5.86 8.62
C THR A 104 16.29 -4.57 8.40
N ILE A 105 16.07 -3.90 7.26
CA ILE A 105 16.78 -2.65 6.93
C ILE A 105 16.21 -1.46 7.72
N ALA A 106 14.89 -1.37 7.83
CA ALA A 106 14.20 -0.28 8.53
C ALA A 106 14.32 -0.35 10.06
N GLY A 107 14.50 -1.56 10.61
CA GLY A 107 14.39 -1.82 12.04
C GLY A 107 13.03 -1.40 12.58
N ASN A 108 13.01 -0.83 13.79
CA ASN A 108 11.78 -0.44 14.49
C ASN A 108 11.11 0.84 13.97
N SER A 109 11.64 1.46 12.89
CA SER A 109 11.09 2.71 12.35
C SER A 109 9.80 2.53 11.53
N ARG A 110 9.46 1.29 11.17
CA ARG A 110 8.33 0.91 10.31
C ARG A 110 7.47 -0.16 11.00
N GLY A 111 6.61 0.27 11.92
CA GLY A 111 5.72 -0.63 12.67
C GLY A 111 4.75 -1.40 11.78
N GLU A 112 4.39 -0.85 10.62
CA GLU A 112 3.51 -1.46 9.64
C GLU A 112 4.06 -2.78 9.06
N TYR A 113 5.38 -2.91 8.92
CA TYR A 113 5.97 -4.16 8.43
C TYR A 113 5.84 -5.27 9.46
N LYS A 114 6.08 -4.95 10.74
CA LYS A 114 5.92 -5.91 11.83
C LYS A 114 4.45 -6.35 11.93
N MET A 115 3.52 -5.40 11.93
CA MET A 115 2.08 -5.69 11.96
C MET A 115 1.66 -6.61 10.81
N LEU A 116 2.18 -6.33 9.60
CA LEU A 116 1.91 -7.17 8.44
C LEU A 116 2.51 -8.59 8.59
N MET A 117 3.71 -8.74 9.15
CA MET A 117 4.32 -10.06 9.40
C MET A 117 3.59 -10.87 10.48
N ASP A 118 3.15 -10.21 11.55
CA ASP A 118 2.40 -10.84 12.66
C ASP A 118 1.01 -11.33 12.19
N HIS A 119 0.48 -10.75 11.10
CA HIS A 119 -0.83 -11.07 10.50
C HIS A 119 -0.73 -11.46 9.03
N LEU A 120 0.36 -12.14 8.62
CA LEU A 120 0.70 -12.32 7.21
C LEU A 120 -0.41 -12.96 6.36
N ASP A 121 -1.00 -14.07 6.82
CA ASP A 121 -2.02 -14.79 6.05
C ASP A 121 -3.29 -13.94 5.90
N ASP A 122 -3.69 -13.25 6.97
CA ASP A 122 -4.81 -12.30 6.95
C ASP A 122 -4.54 -11.12 6.02
N ALA A 123 -3.33 -10.56 6.07
CA ALA A 123 -2.91 -9.45 5.23
C ALA A 123 -2.99 -9.80 3.74
N VAL A 124 -2.52 -11.00 3.36
CA VAL A 124 -2.61 -11.50 1.98
C VAL A 124 -4.08 -11.75 1.58
N ALA A 125 -4.88 -12.35 2.46
CA ALA A 125 -6.30 -12.60 2.20
C ALA A 125 -7.09 -11.29 2.01
N VAL A 126 -6.84 -10.29 2.85
CA VAL A 126 -7.44 -8.95 2.74
C VAL A 126 -6.99 -8.27 1.45
N ALA A 127 -5.69 -8.30 1.13
CA ALA A 127 -5.18 -7.70 -0.11
C ALA A 127 -5.81 -8.32 -1.36
N LYS A 128 -5.90 -9.67 -1.43
CA LYS A 128 -6.59 -10.38 -2.53
C LYS A 128 -8.04 -9.90 -2.69
N ARG A 129 -8.77 -9.78 -1.59
CA ARG A 129 -10.17 -9.33 -1.61
C ARG A 129 -10.30 -7.86 -2.00
N TYR A 130 -9.41 -7.02 -1.49
CA TYR A 130 -9.37 -5.59 -1.81
C TYR A 130 -9.12 -5.40 -3.32
N TYR A 131 -8.11 -6.06 -3.88
CA TYR A 131 -7.76 -5.96 -5.29
C TYR A 131 -8.73 -6.66 -6.25
N GLY A 132 -9.32 -7.78 -5.84
CA GLY A 132 -10.35 -8.48 -6.64
C GLY A 132 -11.66 -7.70 -6.77
N SER A 133 -11.72 -6.52 -6.15
CA SER A 133 -12.92 -5.73 -6.01
C SER A 133 -12.85 -4.36 -6.66
N ILE A 134 -11.74 -4.10 -7.36
CA ILE A 134 -11.37 -2.89 -8.09
C ILE A 134 -10.85 -3.24 -9.49
#